data_AF-A0A2N5A7N9-F1
#
_entry.id   AF-A0A2N5A7N9-F1
#
_cell.length_a   1.000
_cell.length_b   1.000
_cell.length_c   1.000
_cell.angle_alpha   90.00
_cell.angle_beta   90.00
_cell.angle_gamma   90.00
#
_symmetry.space_group_name_H-M   'P 1'
#
loop_
_entity.id
_entity.type
_entity.pdbx_description
1 polymer ?
#
loop_
_entity_poly.entity_id
_entity_poly.type
_entity_poly.pdbx_seq_one_letter_code
_entity_poly.pdbx_strand_id
1 'polypeptide(L)' 'MIENRRGLTIFSHTMLILGIAVILFPLYVAFVAATLDNQSVFETPMTLIPGGHLLENMKTIWVNGVGVNSAPFWLM' A
#
# COMPACT_ATOMS: atom_id res chain seq x y z
N MET A 1 -27.29 -5.27 35.18
CA MET A 1 -28.11 -4.70 34.08
C MET A 1 -27.25 -4.71 32.82
N ILE A 2 -27.22 -5.84 32.10
CA ILE A 2 -26.54 -5.97 30.80
C ILE A 2 -27.51 -5.42 29.79
N GLU A 3 -27.43 -4.12 29.53
CA GLU A 3 -28.16 -3.48 28.46
C GLU A 3 -27.53 -3.98 27.15
N ASN A 4 -28.21 -4.91 26.50
CA ASN A 4 -27.82 -5.51 25.22
C ASN A 4 -27.92 -4.47 24.09
N ARG A 5 -27.14 -3.39 24.16
CA ARG A 5 -27.06 -2.36 23.12
C ARG A 5 -26.17 -2.87 21.98
N ARG A 6 -26.60 -3.95 21.32
CA ARG A 6 -25.90 -4.57 20.17
C ARG A 6 -25.52 -3.53 19.11
N GLY A 7 -26.35 -2.50 18.94
CA GLY A 7 -26.08 -1.38 18.03
C GLY A 7 -24.83 -0.57 18.38
N LEU A 8 -24.58 -0.27 19.66
CA LEU A 8 -23.38 0.46 20.08
C LEU A 8 -22.12 -0.39 19.87
N THR A 9 -22.19 -1.69 20.16
CA THR A 9 -21.06 -2.59 19.93
C THR A 9 -20.70 -2.68 18.45
N ILE A 10 -21.69 -2.85 17.57
CA ILE A 10 -21.47 -2.89 16.11
C ILE A 10 -20.89 -1.55 15.63
N PHE A 11 -21.47 -0.43 16.08
CA PHE A 11 -21.00 0.91 15.73
C PHE A 11 -19.54 1.12 16.13
N SER A 12 -19.16 0.75 17.36
CA SER A 12 -17.77 0.85 17.82
C SER A 12 -16.81 0.02 16.96
N HIS A 13 -17.19 -1.21 16.58
CA HIS A 13 -16.34 -2.04 15.73
C HIS A 13 -16.23 -1.49 14.31
N THR A 14 -17.33 -1.04 13.71
CA THR A 14 -17.31 -0.39 12.38
C THR A 14 -16.43 0.85 12.38
N MET A 15 -16.51 1.69 13.41
CA MET A 15 -15.69 2.88 13.53
C MET A 15 -14.20 2.55 13.68
N LEU A 16 -13.87 1.53 14.47
CA LEU A 16 -12.49 1.03 14.58
C LEU A 16 -11.97 0.47 13.24
N ILE A 17 -12.78 -0.33 12.53
CA ILE A 17 -12.41 -0.88 11.22
C ILE A 17 -12.20 0.24 10.20
N LEU A 18 -13.07 1.27 10.18
CA LEU A 18 -12.89 2.43 9.31
C LEU A 18 -11.61 3.19 9.64
N GLY A 19 -11.30 3.40 10.93
CA GLY A 19 -10.05 4.01 11.35
C GLY A 19 -8.83 3.24 10.84
N ILE A 20 -8.85 1.91 11.00
CA ILE A 20 -7.79 1.03 10.48
C ILE A 20 -7.71 1.13 8.95
N ALA A 21 -8.83 1.10 8.24
CA ALA A 21 -8.85 1.20 6.78
C ALA A 21 -8.25 2.51 6.27
N VAL A 22 -8.54 3.64 6.92
CA VAL A 22 -7.96 4.95 6.57
C VAL A 22 -6.45 4.97 6.80
N ILE A 23 -5.96 4.36 7.89
CA ILE A 23 -4.51 4.26 8.18
C ILE A 23 -3.81 3.30 7.19
N LEU A 24 -4.46 2.19 6.83
CA LEU A 24 -3.91 1.19 5.91
C LEU A 24 -4.00 1.61 4.44
N PHE A 25 -4.91 2.50 4.08
CA PHE A 25 -5.07 2.96 2.70
C PHE A 25 -3.77 3.49 2.06
N PRO A 26 -3.00 4.41 2.67
CA PRO A 26 -1.74 4.87 2.09
C PRO A 26 -0.69 3.75 1.95
N LEU A 27 -0.66 2.80 2.89
CA LEU A 27 0.21 1.60 2.80
C LEU A 27 -0.20 0.71 1.62
N TYR A 28 -1.50 0.53 1.40
CA TYR A 28 -2.02 -0.20 0.25
C TYR A 28 -1.65 0.48 -1.07
N VAL A 29 -1.79 1.81 -1.16
CA VAL A 29 -1.39 2.56 -2.36
C VAL A 29 0.10 2.42 -2.64
N ALA A 30 0.96 2.51 -1.62
CA ALA A 30 2.40 2.30 -1.77
C ALA A 30 2.73 0.87 -2.24
N PHE A 31 2.03 -0.13 -1.70
CA PHE A 31 2.17 -1.52 -2.13
C PHE A 31 1.75 -1.71 -3.59
N VAL A 32 0.60 -1.15 -3.99
CA VAL A 32 0.13 -1.19 -5.37
C VAL A 32 1.14 -0.49 -6.28
N ALA A 33 1.63 0.70 -5.93
CA ALA A 33 2.66 1.39 -6.70
C ALA A 33 3.94 0.57 -6.88
N ALA A 34 4.37 -0.19 -5.84
CA ALA A 34 5.51 -1.09 -5.94
C ALA A 34 5.27 -2.28 -6.89
N THR A 35 4.02 -2.62 -7.18
CA THR A 35 3.63 -3.70 -8.10
C THR A 35 3.39 -3.25 -9.54
N LEU A 36 3.20 -1.95 -9.76
CA LEU A 36 3.04 -1.34 -11.08
C LEU A 36 4.39 -1.16 -11.78
N ASP A 37 4.37 -1.07 -13.10
CA ASP A 37 5.57 -0.76 -13.89
C ASP A 37 5.91 0.74 -13.78
N ASN A 38 7.19 1.11 -13.92
CA ASN A 38 7.65 2.50 -13.79
C ASN A 38 6.89 3.45 -14.71
N GLN A 39 6.47 3.00 -15.89
CA GLN A 39 5.73 3.81 -16.84
C GLN A 39 4.26 4.00 -16.40
N SER A 40 3.63 2.96 -15.85
CA SER A 40 2.24 2.97 -15.40
C SER A 40 2.03 3.63 -14.03
N VAL A 41 3.09 3.82 -13.24
CA VAL A 41 3.06 4.67 -12.03
C VAL A 41 2.87 6.15 -12.38
N PHE A 42 3.40 6.62 -13.50
CA PHE A 42 3.28 8.01 -13.94
C PHE A 42 2.09 8.26 -14.87
N GLU A 43 1.39 7.20 -15.32
CA GLU A 43 0.16 7.35 -16.07
C GLU A 43 -0.99 7.82 -15.16
N THR A 44 -1.69 8.88 -15.59
CA THR A 44 -2.84 9.44 -14.90
C THR A 44 -4.13 9.02 -15.64
N PRO A 45 -5.06 8.30 -15.00
CA PRO A 45 -5.12 7.92 -13.58
C PRO A 45 -4.32 6.65 -13.22
N MET A 46 -3.63 6.68 -12.08
CA MET A 46 -2.92 5.51 -11.54
C MET A 46 -3.91 4.41 -11.19
N THR A 47 -3.63 3.18 -11.62
CA THR A 47 -4.48 2.02 -11.32
C THR A 47 -4.27 1.58 -9.87
N LEU A 48 -5.36 1.41 -9.11
CA LEU A 48 -5.34 0.92 -7.72
C LEU A 48 -5.34 -0.63 -7.62
N ILE A 49 -5.17 -1.31 -8.74
CA ILE A 49 -5.12 -2.77 -8.84
C ILE A 49 -3.64 -3.16 -8.83
N PRO A 50 -3.21 -4.09 -7.95
CA PRO A 50 -1.83 -4.54 -7.93
C PRO A 50 -1.46 -5.19 -9.28
N GLY A 51 -0.32 -4.78 -9.82
CA GLY A 51 0.27 -5.33 -11.05
C GLY A 51 1.05 -6.63 -10.81
N GLY A 52 1.58 -7.20 -11.89
CA GLY A 52 2.39 -8.42 -11.87
C GLY A 52 3.90 -8.19 -11.67
N HIS A 53 4.37 -6.95 -11.58
CA HIS A 53 5.81 -6.61 -11.66
C HIS A 53 6.51 -6.48 -10.30
N LEU A 54 5.87 -6.86 -9.19
CA LEU A 54 6.43 -6.70 -7.84
C LEU A 54 7.83 -7.32 -7.72
N LEU A 55 8.03 -8.55 -8.17
CA LEU A 55 9.33 -9.24 -8.06
C LEU A 55 10.42 -8.60 -8.93
N GLU A 56 10.06 -8.13 -10.13
CA GLU A 56 10.99 -7.46 -11.05
C GLU A 56 11.41 -6.10 -10.51
N ASN A 57 10.47 -5.34 -9.93
CA ASN A 57 10.73 -4.06 -9.30
C ASN A 57 11.61 -4.22 -8.05
N MET A 58 11.32 -5.20 -7.20
CA MET A 58 12.17 -5.48 -6.03
C MET A 58 13.60 -5.86 -6.43
N LYS A 59 13.76 -6.72 -7.44
CA LYS A 59 15.08 -7.08 -7.97
C LYS A 59 15.80 -5.86 -8.55
N THR A 60 15.08 -5.01 -9.27
CA THR A 60 15.63 -3.79 -9.88
C THR A 60 16.11 -2.82 -8.80
N ILE A 61 15.33 -2.59 -7.76
CA ILE A 61 15.71 -1.72 -6.64
C ILE A 61 16.93 -2.27 -5.88
N TRP A 62 16.98 -3.59 -5.68
CA TRP A 62 18.09 -4.24 -4.98
C TRP A 62 19.43 -4.06 -5.72
N VAL A 63 19.41 -4.16 -7.06
CA VAL A 63 20.62 -4.12 -7.90
C VAL A 63 20.96 -2.72 -8.38
N ASN A 64 19.96 -1.91 -8.74
CA ASN A 64 20.14 -0.61 -9.39
C ASN A 64 19.76 0.60 -8.51
N GLY A 65 19.14 0.38 -7.34
CA GLY A 65 18.65 1.47 -6.49
C GLY A 65 17.30 2.03 -6.93
N VAL A 66 16.77 2.99 -6.17
CA VAL A 66 15.42 3.57 -6.37
C VAL A 66 15.41 4.81 -7.28
N GLY A 67 16.54 5.15 -7.92
CA GLY A 67 16.65 6.34 -8.78
C GLY A 67 18.04 6.50 -9.41
N VAL A 68 18.15 7.41 -10.39
CA VAL A 68 19.36 7.63 -11.22
C VAL A 68 20.62 7.94 -10.39
N ASN A 69 20.47 8.45 -9.18
CA ASN A 69 21.56 8.82 -8.26
C ASN A 69 21.55 8.02 -6.94
N SER A 70 20.72 6.98 -6.81
CA SER A 70 20.65 6.18 -5.59
C SER A 70 21.63 5.02 -5.66
N ALA A 71 22.47 4.86 -4.63
CA ALA A 71 23.30 3.66 -4.52
C ALA A 71 22.40 2.41 -4.44
N PRO A 72 22.81 1.29 -5.07
CA PRO A 72 22.16 -0.01 -4.90
C PRO A 72 21.98 -0.34 -3.42
N PHE A 73 20.87 -0.99 -3.08
CA PHE A 73 20.54 -1.28 -1.68
C PHE A 73 21.58 -2.18 -1.00
N TRP A 74 22.30 -3.00 -1.75
CA TRP A 74 23.39 -3.82 -1.20
C TRP A 74 24.64 -3.00 -0.83
N LEU A 75 24.80 -1.79 -1.38
CA LEU A 75 25.92 -0.88 -1.14
C LEU A 75 25.65 0.17 -0.04
N MET A 76 24.40 0.25 0.46
CA MET A 76 24.01 1.08 1.61
C MET A 76 24.09 0.29 2.91
#